data_AF-A0A8S8YK14-F1
#
_entry.id   AF-A0A8S8YK14-F1
#
_cell.length_a   1.000
_cell.length_b   1.000
_cell.length_c   1.000
_cell.angle_alpha   90.00
_cell.angle_beta   90.00
_cell.angle_gamma   90.00
#
_symmetry.space_group_name_H-M   'P 1'
#
loop_
_entity.id
_entity.type
_entity.pdbx_description
1 polymer ?
#
loop_
_entity_poly.entity_id
_entity_poly.type
_entity_poly.pdbx_seq_one_letter_code
_entity_poly.pdbx_strand_id
1 'polypeptide(L)'
;MILSVLLLSIVPTTASADPGNPEVVNTICETWNSTAGICDDYNFADDETDSMEWIEGRYNVNMVNSTVMTVTLEWAIHEIRRDDIMLEDLPLGNGSNASMDGIPADYIRNYLDYVTLSGSTVRDMLLNSVTSTVTGLINNGFGTASGVQTSYVNQITYEDQSIQCTDDRDQDSADEVAGLPNDAYNPPLCLRTTMALSVDPADLGMTQVGMEVERAYQGLLTMGGTVRTDMNLTALPGHAASYEFIPPSYGTVWTREAKEI
;
A
#
# COMPACT_ATOMS: atom_id res chain seq x y z
N MET A 1 -1.87 -49.86 50.30
CA MET A 1 -1.08 -48.76 49.70
C MET A 1 -0.53 -49.26 48.38
N ILE A 2 -1.18 -48.90 47.27
CA ILE A 2 -0.65 -49.09 45.90
C ILE A 2 -0.63 -47.68 45.31
N LEU A 3 0.55 -47.24 44.94
CA LEU A 3 0.86 -45.90 44.47
C LEU A 3 0.49 -45.81 42.98
N SER A 4 -0.46 -44.94 42.65
CA SER A 4 -0.88 -44.59 41.28
C SER A 4 0.20 -43.78 40.55
N VAL A 5 0.41 -44.04 39.26
CA VAL A 5 0.98 -43.06 38.33
C VAL A 5 0.05 -42.99 37.11
N LEU A 6 -0.70 -41.88 37.05
CA LEU A 6 -1.56 -41.51 35.94
C LEU A 6 -0.67 -40.75 34.94
N LEU A 7 -0.39 -41.32 33.77
CA LEU A 7 0.27 -40.57 32.69
C LEU A 7 -0.75 -39.62 32.06
N LEU A 8 -0.71 -38.35 32.44
CA LEU A 8 -1.34 -37.26 31.70
C LEU A 8 -0.49 -36.98 30.45
N SER A 9 -0.97 -37.37 29.28
CA SER A 9 -0.43 -36.88 28.01
C SER A 9 -0.91 -35.45 27.78
N ILE A 10 -0.08 -34.48 28.13
CA ILE A 10 -0.28 -33.06 27.83
C ILE A 10 0.07 -32.86 26.35
N VAL A 11 -0.94 -32.56 25.53
CA VAL A 11 -0.75 -31.98 24.20
C VAL A 11 -0.30 -30.53 24.44
N PRO A 12 0.79 -30.03 23.83
CA PRO A 12 1.15 -28.63 24.00
C PRO A 12 0.09 -27.76 23.35
N THR A 13 -0.53 -26.92 24.16
CA THR A 13 -1.29 -25.74 23.74
C THR A 13 -0.33 -24.78 23.05
N THR A 14 -0.66 -24.32 21.84
CA THR A 14 -0.04 -23.15 21.21
C THR A 14 -0.44 -21.92 22.02
N ALA A 15 0.39 -21.60 23.01
CA ALA A 15 0.31 -20.34 23.72
C ALA A 15 1.11 -19.31 22.93
N SER A 16 0.41 -18.34 22.34
CA SER A 16 1.01 -17.05 21.98
C SER A 16 1.63 -16.47 23.27
N ALA A 17 2.90 -16.09 23.19
CA ALA A 17 3.64 -15.55 24.32
C ALA A 17 3.51 -14.02 24.35
N ASP A 18 3.41 -13.46 25.55
CA ASP A 18 3.36 -12.02 25.85
C ASP A 18 4.78 -11.41 25.77
N PRO A 19 4.97 -10.21 25.19
CA PRO A 19 6.27 -9.58 24.93
C PRO A 19 7.27 -9.52 26.09
N GLY A 20 8.55 -9.77 25.78
CA GLY A 20 9.70 -9.57 26.67
C GLY A 20 10.35 -10.83 27.25
N ASN A 21 9.99 -12.03 26.76
CA ASN A 21 10.75 -13.26 27.00
C ASN A 21 11.64 -13.57 25.78
N PRO A 22 12.82 -14.20 25.95
CA PRO A 22 13.65 -14.61 24.82
C PRO A 22 12.84 -15.55 23.94
N GLU A 23 12.49 -15.02 22.77
CA GLU A 23 11.64 -15.63 21.77
C GLU A 23 12.32 -16.88 21.20
N VAL A 24 11.52 -17.77 20.62
CA VAL A 24 12.06 -18.74 19.68
C VAL A 24 12.42 -17.93 18.44
N VAL A 25 13.64 -17.40 18.39
CA VAL A 25 14.16 -16.55 17.29
C VAL A 25 13.50 -16.92 15.98
N ASN A 26 12.74 -16.00 15.39
CA ASN A 26 12.21 -16.18 14.05
C ASN A 26 13.37 -16.24 13.07
N THR A 27 13.84 -17.45 12.75
CA THR A 27 14.98 -17.62 11.85
C THR A 27 14.58 -17.55 10.38
N ILE A 28 13.31 -17.30 10.03
CA ILE A 28 12.86 -17.38 8.63
C ILE A 28 13.65 -16.40 7.76
N CYS A 29 13.72 -15.13 8.19
CA CYS A 29 14.44 -14.08 7.49
C CYS A 29 15.96 -14.33 7.39
N GLU A 30 16.50 -15.21 8.24
CA GLU A 30 17.90 -15.66 8.19
C GLU A 30 18.12 -16.97 7.40
N THR A 31 17.08 -17.77 7.13
CA THR A 31 17.25 -19.17 6.66
C THR A 31 16.61 -19.48 5.32
N TRP A 32 15.54 -18.78 4.92
CA TRP A 32 14.89 -19.01 3.64
C TRP A 32 15.51 -18.12 2.57
N ASN A 33 16.30 -18.69 1.64
CA ASN A 33 16.96 -17.99 0.53
C ASN A 33 17.71 -16.69 0.90
N SER A 34 17.99 -16.51 2.18
CA SER A 34 18.77 -15.44 2.78
C SER A 34 19.82 -16.07 3.68
N THR A 35 20.86 -15.29 3.97
CA THR A 35 21.90 -15.66 4.92
C THR A 35 22.03 -14.63 6.05
N ALA A 36 21.15 -13.63 6.07
CA ALA A 36 21.12 -12.53 7.03
C ALA A 36 19.76 -11.85 7.00
N GLY A 37 19.22 -11.48 8.15
CA GLY A 37 17.98 -10.72 8.26
C GLY A 37 17.18 -11.14 9.48
N ILE A 38 16.86 -10.19 10.35
CA ILE A 38 16.05 -10.45 11.54
C ILE A 38 14.65 -9.88 11.23
N CYS A 39 13.62 -10.59 11.66
CA CYS A 39 12.25 -10.12 11.54
C CYS A 39 11.46 -10.53 12.76
N ASP A 40 10.44 -9.74 13.06
CA ASP A 40 9.43 -9.99 14.05
C ASP A 40 8.68 -11.31 13.79
N ASP A 41 8.12 -11.87 14.84
CA ASP A 41 7.33 -13.09 14.76
C ASP A 41 6.04 -12.83 13.97
N TYR A 42 5.78 -13.69 12.99
CA TYR A 42 4.48 -13.67 12.32
C TYR A 42 3.36 -14.01 13.30
N ASN A 43 2.39 -13.10 13.40
CA ASN A 43 1.18 -13.29 14.17
C ASN A 43 -0.03 -12.71 13.42
N PHE A 44 -0.93 -13.59 12.98
CA PHE A 44 -2.17 -13.21 12.29
C PHE A 44 -3.06 -12.26 13.12
N ALA A 45 -2.93 -12.26 14.46
CA ALA A 45 -3.73 -11.37 15.30
C ALA A 45 -3.32 -9.89 15.21
N ASP A 46 -2.14 -9.60 14.64
CA ASP A 46 -1.65 -8.24 14.40
C ASP A 46 -2.05 -7.73 13.00
N ASP A 47 -2.66 -8.58 12.17
CA ASP A 47 -3.29 -8.19 10.92
C ASP A 47 -4.62 -7.48 11.19
N GLU A 48 -4.73 -6.23 10.75
CA GLU A 48 -5.97 -5.46 10.85
C GLU A 48 -6.91 -5.71 9.66
N THR A 49 -6.58 -6.63 8.76
CA THR A 49 -7.36 -6.96 7.57
C THR A 49 -7.70 -8.45 7.45
N ASP A 50 -8.83 -8.75 6.79
CA ASP A 50 -9.22 -10.12 6.43
C ASP A 50 -8.76 -10.48 4.98
N SER A 51 -7.78 -9.75 4.43
CA SER A 51 -7.32 -9.86 3.04
C SER A 51 -5.87 -10.36 2.97
N MET A 52 -5.35 -10.57 1.75
CA MET A 52 -3.92 -10.84 1.50
C MET A 52 -3.10 -9.57 1.31
N GLU A 53 -3.73 -8.42 1.53
CA GLU A 53 -3.16 -7.11 1.29
C GLU A 53 -3.65 -6.20 2.40
N TRP A 54 -2.74 -5.36 2.89
CA TRP A 54 -3.06 -4.27 3.78
C TRP A 54 -2.30 -3.04 3.30
N ILE A 55 -3.03 -2.14 2.64
CA ILE A 55 -2.45 -0.95 2.01
C ILE A 55 -3.28 0.28 2.36
N GLU A 56 -2.63 1.29 2.93
CA GLU A 56 -3.24 2.58 3.23
C GLU A 56 -2.74 3.62 2.23
N GLY A 57 -3.64 4.17 1.43
CA GLY A 57 -3.32 5.07 0.34
C GLY A 57 -3.91 6.46 0.51
N ARG A 58 -3.14 7.50 0.17
CA ARG A 58 -3.64 8.86 -0.06
C ARG A 58 -3.46 9.25 -1.52
N TYR A 59 -4.52 9.76 -2.11
CA TYR A 59 -4.58 10.22 -3.49
C TYR A 59 -4.81 11.73 -3.50
N ASN A 60 -3.77 12.51 -3.77
CA ASN A 60 -3.86 13.95 -3.90
C ASN A 60 -3.89 14.33 -5.38
N VAL A 61 -5.02 14.86 -5.85
CA VAL A 61 -5.25 15.31 -7.22
C VAL A 61 -5.27 16.82 -7.25
N ASN A 62 -4.26 17.44 -7.85
CA ASN A 62 -4.18 18.89 -8.02
C ASN A 62 -4.49 19.29 -9.46
N MET A 63 -5.57 20.02 -9.64
CA MET A 63 -6.02 20.52 -10.93
C MET A 63 -5.27 21.81 -11.30
N VAL A 64 -4.28 21.70 -12.18
CA VAL A 64 -3.50 22.86 -12.63
C VAL A 64 -4.34 23.75 -13.56
N ASN A 65 -5.10 23.13 -14.46
CA ASN A 65 -6.02 23.79 -15.38
C ASN A 65 -7.12 22.81 -15.83
N SER A 66 -7.98 23.21 -16.75
CA SER A 66 -9.11 22.41 -17.25
C SER A 66 -8.71 21.10 -17.95
N THR A 67 -7.47 20.95 -18.43
CA THR A 67 -7.02 19.78 -19.20
C THR A 67 -5.83 19.06 -18.56
N VAL A 68 -5.18 19.66 -17.56
CA VAL A 68 -3.96 19.15 -16.93
C VAL A 68 -4.14 19.09 -15.42
N MET A 69 -3.89 17.91 -14.87
CA MET A 69 -3.85 17.67 -13.43
C MET A 69 -2.53 17.03 -13.04
N THR A 70 -2.06 17.26 -11.83
CA THR A 70 -0.93 16.54 -11.23
C THR A 70 -1.47 15.66 -10.13
N VAL A 71 -1.12 14.38 -10.15
CA VAL A 71 -1.57 13.40 -9.16
C VAL A 71 -0.37 12.91 -8.37
N THR A 72 -0.49 12.96 -7.05
CA THR A 72 0.46 12.37 -6.11
C THR A 72 -0.26 11.30 -5.31
N LEU A 73 0.28 10.09 -5.34
CA LEU A 73 -0.22 8.96 -4.58
C LEU A 73 0.84 8.56 -3.57
N GLU A 74 0.42 8.32 -2.33
CA GLU A 74 1.28 7.89 -1.25
C GLU A 74 0.66 6.65 -0.61
N TRP A 75 1.38 5.53 -0.60
CA TRP A 75 0.91 4.25 -0.06
C TRP A 75 1.80 3.82 1.09
N ALA A 76 1.19 3.38 2.20
CA ALA A 76 1.81 2.59 3.25
C ALA A 76 1.37 1.14 3.08
N ILE A 77 2.35 0.26 2.88
CA ILE A 77 2.15 -1.16 2.60
C ILE A 77 2.55 -1.92 3.87
N HIS A 78 1.56 -2.49 4.53
CA HIS A 78 1.73 -3.36 5.69
C HIS A 78 1.79 -4.83 5.26
N GLU A 79 1.05 -5.18 4.21
CA GLU A 79 1.02 -6.53 3.67
C GLU A 79 0.78 -6.50 2.15
N ILE A 80 1.43 -7.38 1.39
CA ILE A 80 1.17 -7.57 -0.04
C ILE A 80 1.00 -9.03 -0.42
N ARG A 81 0.28 -9.29 -1.52
CA ARG A 81 0.12 -10.66 -2.04
C ARG A 81 1.47 -11.25 -2.44
N ARG A 82 1.61 -12.54 -2.17
CA ARG A 82 2.85 -13.30 -2.42
C ARG A 82 3.22 -13.39 -3.89
N ASP A 83 2.23 -13.49 -4.76
CA ASP A 83 2.38 -13.62 -6.21
C ASP A 83 2.81 -12.31 -6.88
N ASP A 84 2.46 -11.16 -6.30
CA ASP A 84 2.87 -9.84 -6.81
C ASP A 84 4.39 -9.61 -6.72
N ILE A 85 5.06 -10.30 -5.79
CA ILE A 85 6.51 -10.19 -5.56
C ILE A 85 7.26 -11.52 -5.71
N MET A 86 6.62 -12.56 -6.25
CA MET A 86 7.19 -13.90 -6.49
C MET A 86 7.84 -14.54 -5.25
N LEU A 87 7.17 -14.44 -4.11
CA LEU A 87 7.58 -15.01 -2.82
C LEU A 87 6.52 -16.01 -2.29
N GLU A 88 5.89 -16.78 -3.18
CA GLU A 88 4.80 -17.72 -2.85
C GLU A 88 5.22 -18.80 -1.83
N ASP A 89 6.47 -19.27 -1.94
CA ASP A 89 7.00 -20.34 -1.11
C ASP A 89 7.66 -19.84 0.20
N LEU A 90 7.57 -18.53 0.52
CA LEU A 90 8.12 -17.98 1.76
C LEU A 90 7.29 -18.45 2.96
N PRO A 91 7.84 -19.28 3.87
CA PRO A 91 7.09 -19.73 5.04
C PRO A 91 7.06 -18.61 6.08
N LEU A 92 5.88 -18.09 6.45
CA LEU A 92 5.83 -17.05 7.49
C LEU A 92 5.90 -17.60 8.92
N GLY A 93 5.57 -18.87 9.13
CA GLY A 93 5.60 -19.50 10.45
C GLY A 93 4.34 -20.33 10.73
N ASN A 94 4.20 -20.77 11.98
CA ASN A 94 3.03 -21.54 12.40
C ASN A 94 1.79 -20.66 12.44
N GLY A 95 0.73 -21.09 11.75
CA GLY A 95 -0.54 -20.37 11.71
C GLY A 95 -0.77 -19.62 10.40
N SER A 96 0.26 -19.41 9.59
CA SER A 96 0.09 -18.83 8.26
C SER A 96 -0.54 -19.82 7.27
N ASN A 97 -1.47 -19.32 6.48
CA ASN A 97 -2.09 -19.93 5.33
C ASN A 97 -1.75 -19.11 4.08
N ALA A 98 -0.84 -19.60 3.24
CA ALA A 98 -0.45 -18.94 2.00
C ALA A 98 -1.59 -18.69 0.98
N SER A 99 -2.76 -19.30 1.19
CA SER A 99 -3.99 -19.03 0.40
C SER A 99 -4.90 -17.97 1.00
N MET A 100 -4.53 -17.35 2.11
CA MET A 100 -5.28 -16.29 2.77
C MET A 100 -4.41 -15.11 3.19
N ASP A 101 -3.15 -15.34 3.53
CA ASP A 101 -2.25 -14.31 4.02
C ASP A 101 -1.30 -13.87 2.92
N GLY A 102 -1.07 -12.57 2.84
CA GLY A 102 0.03 -11.96 2.11
C GLY A 102 1.36 -12.14 2.84
N ILE A 103 2.29 -11.23 2.54
CA ILE A 103 3.61 -11.14 3.17
C ILE A 103 3.66 -9.80 3.93
N PRO A 104 3.91 -9.83 5.25
CA PRO A 104 4.06 -8.62 6.04
C PRO A 104 5.28 -7.79 5.62
N ALA A 105 5.21 -6.48 5.87
CA ALA A 105 6.24 -5.51 5.50
C ALA A 105 7.65 -5.91 5.98
N ASP A 106 7.76 -6.50 7.17
CA ASP A 106 9.04 -6.90 7.74
C ASP A 106 9.76 -7.99 6.96
N TYR A 107 9.01 -9.02 6.61
CA TYR A 107 9.52 -10.07 5.74
C TYR A 107 9.94 -9.48 4.40
N ILE A 108 9.14 -8.58 3.79
CA ILE A 108 9.47 -7.96 2.51
C ILE A 108 10.79 -7.19 2.58
N ARG A 109 11.01 -6.37 3.62
CA ARG A 109 12.22 -5.56 3.83
C ARG A 109 13.49 -6.40 3.79
N ASN A 110 13.45 -7.56 4.44
CA ASN A 110 14.54 -8.53 4.45
C ASN A 110 14.86 -9.13 3.06
N TYR A 111 13.86 -9.17 2.16
CA TYR A 111 13.98 -9.72 0.82
C TYR A 111 14.00 -8.68 -0.31
N LEU A 112 14.05 -7.36 -0.04
CA LEU A 112 14.01 -6.33 -1.08
C LEU A 112 15.06 -6.53 -2.19
N ASP A 113 16.27 -6.94 -1.82
CA ASP A 113 17.38 -7.15 -2.77
C ASP A 113 17.43 -8.59 -3.33
N TYR A 114 16.51 -9.46 -2.93
CA TYR A 114 16.41 -10.83 -3.44
C TYR A 114 16.04 -10.81 -4.92
N VAL A 115 16.87 -11.46 -5.75
CA VAL A 115 16.62 -11.60 -7.18
C VAL A 115 15.72 -12.80 -7.42
N THR A 116 14.52 -12.52 -7.88
CA THR A 116 13.50 -13.53 -8.18
C THR A 116 13.82 -14.30 -9.47
N LEU A 117 13.03 -15.35 -9.75
CA LEU A 117 13.15 -16.14 -10.98
C LEU A 117 12.90 -15.32 -12.27
N SER A 118 12.26 -14.15 -12.17
CA SER A 118 12.08 -13.23 -13.29
C SER A 118 13.36 -12.48 -13.68
N GLY A 119 14.39 -12.49 -12.82
CA GLY A 119 15.59 -11.68 -12.95
C GLY A 119 15.47 -10.25 -12.40
N SER A 120 14.31 -9.85 -11.87
CA SER A 120 14.10 -8.61 -11.12
C SER A 120 14.20 -8.81 -9.61
N THR A 121 14.60 -7.76 -8.90
CA THR A 121 14.58 -7.76 -7.43
C THR A 121 13.14 -7.64 -6.90
N VAL A 122 12.88 -8.10 -5.68
CA VAL A 122 11.59 -7.87 -4.99
C VAL A 122 11.30 -6.37 -4.89
N ARG A 123 12.33 -5.55 -4.66
CA ARG A 123 12.25 -4.08 -4.66
C ARG A 123 11.68 -3.54 -5.98
N ASP A 124 12.19 -4.03 -7.11
CA ASP A 124 11.71 -3.62 -8.44
C ASP A 124 10.30 -4.15 -8.72
N MET A 125 9.98 -5.37 -8.27
CA MET A 125 8.64 -5.94 -8.42
C MET A 125 7.60 -5.10 -7.70
N LEU A 126 7.87 -4.71 -6.46
CA LEU A 126 6.97 -3.87 -5.68
C LEU A 126 6.74 -2.52 -6.37
N LEU A 127 7.81 -1.87 -6.85
CA LEU A 127 7.70 -0.62 -7.61
C LEU A 127 6.85 -0.78 -8.89
N ASN A 128 7.05 -1.89 -9.62
CA ASN A 128 6.33 -2.18 -10.84
C ASN A 128 4.85 -2.52 -10.57
N SER A 129 4.56 -3.28 -9.52
CA SER A 129 3.19 -3.61 -9.10
C SER A 129 2.41 -2.32 -8.78
N VAL A 130 2.95 -1.47 -7.90
CA VAL A 130 2.32 -0.18 -7.57
C VAL A 130 2.17 0.69 -8.82
N THR A 131 3.20 0.82 -9.64
CA THR A 131 3.14 1.62 -10.86
C THR A 131 2.06 1.12 -11.84
N SER A 132 1.92 -0.20 -11.99
CA SER A 132 0.91 -0.83 -12.84
C SER A 132 -0.50 -0.59 -12.30
N THR A 133 -0.73 -0.85 -11.01
CA THR A 133 -2.02 -0.67 -10.34
C THR A 133 -2.47 0.78 -10.43
N VAL A 134 -1.57 1.72 -10.13
CA VAL A 134 -1.86 3.16 -10.21
C VAL A 134 -2.16 3.60 -11.65
N THR A 135 -1.38 3.14 -12.62
CA THR A 135 -1.61 3.47 -14.04
C THR A 135 -2.96 2.93 -14.52
N GLY A 136 -3.34 1.72 -14.06
CA GLY A 136 -4.65 1.13 -14.33
C GLY A 136 -5.80 1.93 -13.76
N LEU A 137 -5.71 2.36 -12.50
CA LEU A 137 -6.73 3.20 -11.84
C LEU A 137 -6.94 4.53 -12.59
N ILE A 138 -5.85 5.19 -12.99
CA ILE A 138 -5.91 6.50 -13.63
C ILE A 138 -6.43 6.42 -15.07
N ASN A 139 -5.94 5.46 -15.86
CA ASN A 139 -6.38 5.30 -17.25
C ASN A 139 -7.86 4.91 -17.37
N ASN A 140 -8.42 4.26 -16.35
CA ASN A 140 -9.83 3.87 -16.34
C ASN A 140 -10.76 4.96 -15.80
N GLY A 141 -10.24 5.94 -15.03
CA GLY A 141 -11.08 6.89 -14.30
C GLY A 141 -10.91 8.37 -14.65
N PHE A 142 -9.75 8.79 -15.17
CA PHE A 142 -9.37 10.22 -15.13
C PHE A 142 -8.80 10.77 -16.45
N GLY A 143 -8.19 9.95 -17.31
CA GLY A 143 -7.55 10.41 -18.55
C GLY A 143 -6.25 9.66 -18.85
N THR A 144 -5.37 10.25 -19.65
CA THR A 144 -4.08 9.62 -19.99
C THR A 144 -2.99 10.06 -19.02
N ALA A 145 -2.41 9.11 -18.28
CA ALA A 145 -1.26 9.36 -17.40
C ALA A 145 0.05 9.52 -18.20
N SER A 146 0.90 10.46 -17.78
CA SER A 146 2.23 10.71 -18.34
C SER A 146 3.24 11.04 -17.24
N GLY A 147 4.49 10.68 -17.46
CA GLY A 147 5.58 10.96 -16.52
C GLY A 147 5.41 10.27 -15.17
N VAL A 148 4.83 9.06 -15.14
CA VAL A 148 4.65 8.28 -13.92
C VAL A 148 6.02 7.92 -13.32
N GLN A 149 6.24 8.28 -12.07
CA GLN A 149 7.45 7.98 -11.31
C GLN A 149 7.05 7.47 -9.93
N THR A 150 7.56 6.30 -9.54
CA THR A 150 7.32 5.69 -8.22
C THR A 150 8.64 5.52 -7.49
N SER A 151 8.70 5.90 -6.21
CA SER A 151 9.89 5.73 -5.38
C SER A 151 9.56 5.43 -3.93
N TYR A 152 10.50 4.79 -3.22
CA TYR A 152 10.43 4.61 -1.77
C TYR A 152 10.57 5.95 -1.03
N VAL A 153 9.83 6.08 0.05
CA VAL A 153 9.84 7.26 0.94
C VAL A 153 9.76 6.78 2.39
N ASN A 154 10.32 7.56 3.31
CA ASN A 154 10.39 7.17 4.74
C ASN A 154 9.21 7.71 5.55
N GLN A 155 8.30 8.43 4.91
CA GLN A 155 7.15 9.02 5.55
C GLN A 155 6.08 9.34 4.51
N ILE A 156 4.83 9.10 4.87
CA ILE A 156 3.66 9.58 4.14
C ILE A 156 2.71 10.32 5.07
N THR A 157 1.73 11.00 4.49
CA THR A 157 0.64 11.62 5.26
C THR A 157 -0.68 10.96 4.91
N TYR A 158 -1.37 10.41 5.90
CA TYR A 158 -2.67 9.76 5.78
C TYR A 158 -3.62 10.33 6.84
N GLU A 159 -4.79 10.82 6.44
CA GLU A 159 -5.78 11.46 7.34
C GLU A 159 -5.18 12.48 8.33
N ASP A 160 -4.34 13.38 7.85
CA ASP A 160 -3.60 14.39 8.64
C ASP A 160 -2.61 13.83 9.68
N GLN A 161 -2.37 12.52 9.67
CA GLN A 161 -1.35 11.85 10.47
C GLN A 161 -0.12 11.52 9.61
N SER A 162 1.06 11.60 10.22
CA SER A 162 2.30 11.16 9.58
C SER A 162 2.57 9.70 9.91
N ILE A 163 2.51 8.83 8.91
CA ILE A 163 2.95 7.43 9.04
C ILE A 163 4.45 7.41 8.75
N GLN A 164 5.22 6.89 9.70
CA GLN A 164 6.67 6.68 9.53
C GLN A 164 6.89 5.31 8.89
N CYS A 165 7.83 5.27 7.96
CA CYS A 165 8.08 4.11 7.14
C CYS A 165 9.60 3.89 7.05
N THR A 166 10.00 2.66 6.83
CA THR A 166 11.41 2.32 6.63
C THR A 166 11.52 1.30 5.52
N ASP A 167 12.57 1.40 4.71
CA ASP A 167 13.03 0.33 3.84
C ASP A 167 14.37 -0.27 4.31
N ASP A 168 14.85 0.20 5.47
CA ASP A 168 15.95 -0.41 6.22
C ASP A 168 15.47 -1.71 6.84
N ARG A 169 16.32 -2.73 6.79
CA ARG A 169 16.06 -4.07 7.31
C ARG A 169 16.68 -4.33 8.68
N ASP A 170 17.48 -3.39 9.20
CA ASP A 170 18.28 -3.57 10.42
C ASP A 170 17.70 -2.77 11.61
N GLN A 171 16.54 -2.12 11.45
CA GLN A 171 16.04 -1.08 12.38
C GLN A 171 14.53 -1.10 12.58
N ASP A 172 13.93 -2.28 12.51
CA ASP A 172 12.50 -2.37 12.27
C ASP A 172 11.80 -3.49 13.05
N SER A 173 12.56 -4.42 13.62
CA SER A 173 12.04 -5.47 14.49
C SER A 173 12.38 -5.23 15.96
N ALA A 174 11.58 -5.82 16.86
CA ALA A 174 11.82 -5.84 18.30
C ALA A 174 13.13 -6.54 18.69
N ASP A 175 13.55 -7.52 17.88
CA ASP A 175 14.78 -8.28 18.07
C ASP A 175 16.04 -7.51 17.66
N GLU A 176 15.91 -6.50 16.79
CA GLU A 176 17.00 -5.62 16.38
C GLU A 176 17.13 -4.39 17.27
N VAL A 177 15.99 -3.75 17.58
CA VAL A 177 15.93 -2.48 18.29
C VAL A 177 15.08 -2.61 19.55
N ALA A 178 15.75 -2.51 20.70
CA ALA A 178 15.08 -2.55 22.00
C ALA A 178 14.03 -1.43 22.13
N GLY A 179 12.77 -1.84 22.35
CA GLY A 179 11.64 -0.94 22.58
C GLY A 179 10.68 -0.81 21.42
N LEU A 180 10.92 -1.50 20.29
CA LEU A 180 9.92 -1.72 19.26
C LEU A 180 8.94 -2.84 19.69
N PRO A 181 7.66 -2.77 19.26
CA PRO A 181 6.73 -3.89 19.37
C PRO A 181 7.17 -5.03 18.45
N ASN A 182 6.83 -6.27 18.82
CA ASN A 182 7.02 -7.43 17.95
C ASN A 182 5.80 -7.51 17.03
N ASP A 183 5.90 -6.90 15.84
CA ASP A 183 4.79 -6.78 14.89
C ASP A 183 5.32 -6.77 13.45
N ALA A 184 5.24 -7.91 12.76
CA ALA A 184 5.75 -8.06 11.40
C ALA A 184 5.08 -7.14 10.34
N TYR A 185 3.93 -6.53 10.65
CA TYR A 185 3.22 -5.62 9.75
C TYR A 185 3.68 -4.17 9.87
N ASN A 186 4.38 -3.81 10.96
CA ASN A 186 4.81 -2.46 11.26
C ASN A 186 6.31 -2.39 11.57
N PRO A 187 7.05 -1.35 11.14
CA PRO A 187 6.61 -0.23 10.32
C PRO A 187 6.35 -0.61 8.85
N PRO A 188 5.40 0.07 8.18
CA PRO A 188 5.07 -0.23 6.78
C PRO A 188 6.16 0.22 5.80
N LEU A 189 6.11 -0.35 4.60
CA LEU A 189 6.87 0.12 3.43
C LEU A 189 6.11 1.23 2.73
N CYS A 190 6.74 2.39 2.53
CA CYS A 190 6.07 3.51 1.88
C CYS A 190 6.58 3.81 0.48
N LEU A 191 5.62 3.98 -0.42
CA LEU A 191 5.84 4.31 -1.82
C LEU A 191 5.10 5.59 -2.18
N ARG A 192 5.76 6.44 -2.96
CA ARG A 192 5.15 7.63 -3.54
C ARG A 192 5.21 7.57 -5.05
N THR A 193 4.07 7.75 -5.69
CA THR A 193 3.93 7.88 -7.14
C THR A 193 3.51 9.29 -7.50
N THR A 194 4.23 9.94 -8.41
CA THR A 194 3.86 11.24 -8.98
C THR A 194 3.64 11.12 -10.48
N MET A 195 2.59 11.75 -11.00
CA MET A 195 2.34 11.78 -12.44
C MET A 195 1.57 13.03 -12.87
N ALA A 196 1.63 13.31 -14.18
CA ALA A 196 0.77 14.29 -14.83
C ALA A 196 -0.34 13.57 -15.59
N LEU A 197 -1.56 14.08 -15.45
CA LEU A 197 -2.74 13.62 -16.14
C LEU A 197 -3.12 14.64 -17.21
N SER A 198 -3.39 14.16 -18.41
CA SER A 198 -4.00 14.95 -19.47
C SER A 198 -5.41 14.45 -19.77
N VAL A 199 -6.38 15.35 -19.75
CA VAL A 199 -7.77 15.11 -20.17
C VAL A 199 -7.93 15.58 -21.60
N ASP A 200 -8.52 14.76 -22.47
CA ASP A 200 -8.81 15.16 -23.84
C ASP A 200 -9.96 16.19 -23.85
N PRO A 201 -9.80 17.36 -24.49
CA PRO A 201 -10.90 18.30 -24.72
C PRO A 201 -12.17 17.67 -25.34
N ALA A 202 -12.03 16.59 -26.09
CA ALA A 202 -13.15 15.82 -26.62
C ALA A 202 -14.01 15.19 -25.53
N ASP A 203 -13.41 14.70 -24.44
CA ASP A 203 -14.13 14.14 -23.29
C ASP A 203 -14.92 15.21 -22.54
N LEU A 204 -14.47 16.47 -22.64
CA LEU A 204 -15.19 17.64 -22.12
C LEU A 204 -16.29 18.14 -23.08
N GLY A 205 -16.48 17.49 -24.24
CA GLY A 205 -17.42 17.94 -25.28
C GLY A 205 -16.99 19.23 -25.97
N MET A 206 -15.72 19.63 -25.85
CA MET A 206 -15.18 20.91 -26.33
C MET A 206 -14.28 20.68 -27.54
N THR A 207 -14.89 20.21 -28.63
CA THR A 207 -14.18 19.81 -29.87
C THR A 207 -14.06 20.91 -30.93
N GLN A 208 -14.55 22.13 -30.64
CA GLN A 208 -14.59 23.19 -31.65
C GLN A 208 -13.19 23.76 -31.93
N VAL A 209 -12.83 23.78 -33.22
CA VAL A 209 -11.54 24.29 -33.69
C VAL A 209 -11.37 25.77 -33.30
N GLY A 210 -10.28 26.09 -32.61
CA GLY A 210 -9.96 27.45 -32.13
C GLY A 210 -10.59 27.83 -30.79
N MET A 211 -11.26 26.90 -30.11
CA MET A 211 -11.76 27.14 -28.75
C MET A 211 -10.62 26.99 -27.74
N GLU A 212 -10.35 28.03 -26.95
CA GLU A 212 -9.50 27.93 -25.77
C GLU A 212 -10.32 27.30 -24.65
N VAL A 213 -10.16 25.98 -24.47
CA VAL A 213 -10.88 25.16 -23.47
C VAL A 213 -10.82 25.82 -22.10
N GLU A 214 -9.63 26.22 -21.68
CA GLU A 214 -9.39 26.87 -20.40
C GLU A 214 -10.20 28.16 -20.20
N ARG A 215 -10.22 29.03 -21.22
CA ARG A 215 -10.96 30.31 -21.15
C ARG A 215 -12.47 30.08 -21.10
N ALA A 216 -12.95 29.11 -21.86
CA ALA A 216 -14.37 28.73 -21.83
C ALA A 216 -14.75 28.09 -20.48
N TYR A 217 -13.88 27.27 -19.89
CA TYR A 217 -14.07 26.68 -18.57
C TYR A 217 -14.12 27.75 -17.46
N GLN A 218 -13.16 28.68 -17.47
CA GLN A 218 -13.14 29.83 -16.55
C GLN A 218 -14.39 30.71 -16.71
N GLY A 219 -14.81 30.97 -17.95
CA GLY A 219 -16.03 31.73 -18.23
C GLY A 219 -17.28 31.04 -17.70
N LEU A 220 -17.39 29.72 -17.90
CA LEU A 220 -18.52 28.93 -17.40
C LEU A 220 -18.59 28.96 -15.87
N LEU A 221 -17.47 28.71 -15.19
CA LEU A 221 -17.42 28.69 -13.72
C LEU A 221 -17.66 30.08 -13.11
N THR A 222 -17.10 31.14 -13.72
CA THR A 222 -17.31 32.52 -13.26
C THR A 222 -18.76 32.97 -13.42
N MET A 223 -19.47 32.46 -14.44
CA MET A 223 -20.89 32.74 -14.67
C MET A 223 -21.83 31.90 -13.79
N GLY A 224 -21.29 31.12 -12.84
CA GLY A 224 -22.05 30.25 -11.94
C GLY A 224 -22.43 28.90 -12.55
N GLY A 225 -21.81 28.52 -13.67
CA GLY A 225 -21.93 27.17 -14.22
C GLY A 225 -21.24 26.15 -13.31
N THR A 226 -21.78 24.94 -13.30
CA THR A 226 -21.22 23.80 -12.55
C THR A 226 -20.79 22.73 -13.53
N VAL A 227 -19.55 22.25 -13.41
CA VAL A 227 -19.09 21.08 -14.14
C VAL A 227 -19.12 19.88 -13.21
N ARG A 228 -19.70 18.78 -13.68
CA ARG A 228 -19.78 17.52 -12.96
C ARG A 228 -18.87 16.51 -13.66
N THR A 229 -17.92 15.98 -12.92
CA THR A 229 -17.09 14.85 -13.33
C THR A 229 -17.43 13.68 -12.44
N ASP A 230 -17.92 12.59 -13.03
CA ASP A 230 -18.17 11.35 -12.31
C ASP A 230 -16.88 10.53 -12.35
N MET A 231 -16.37 10.15 -11.17
CA MET A 231 -15.11 9.42 -11.00
C MET A 231 -15.41 8.14 -10.25
N ASN A 232 -15.01 7.00 -10.81
CA ASN A 232 -15.12 5.73 -10.11
C ASN A 232 -13.79 5.39 -9.45
N LEU A 233 -13.80 5.34 -8.13
CA LEU A 233 -12.64 5.05 -7.30
C LEU A 233 -12.93 3.77 -6.53
N THR A 234 -12.35 2.67 -6.99
CA THR A 234 -12.49 1.36 -6.36
C THR A 234 -11.22 1.02 -5.61
N ALA A 235 -11.34 0.76 -4.31
CA ALA A 235 -10.29 0.14 -3.53
C ALA A 235 -10.40 -1.39 -3.63
N LEU A 236 -9.27 -2.08 -3.69
CA LEU A 236 -9.22 -3.54 -3.60
C LEU A 236 -9.48 -3.99 -2.13
N PRO A 237 -9.86 -5.25 -1.88
CA PRO A 237 -9.97 -5.76 -0.52
C PRO A 237 -8.66 -5.57 0.26
N GLY A 238 -8.75 -4.98 1.46
CA GLY A 238 -7.57 -4.66 2.27
C GLY A 238 -6.89 -3.32 1.94
N HIS A 239 -7.42 -2.58 0.95
CA HIS A 239 -6.94 -1.23 0.64
C HIS A 239 -7.85 -0.19 1.30
N ALA A 240 -7.26 0.75 2.05
CA ALA A 240 -7.93 1.91 2.61
C ALA A 240 -7.44 3.18 1.91
N ALA A 241 -8.30 3.85 1.15
CA ALA A 241 -7.91 4.98 0.31
C ALA A 241 -8.59 6.30 0.73
N SER A 242 -7.80 7.36 0.93
CA SER A 242 -8.26 8.73 1.11
C SER A 242 -8.03 9.56 -0.15
N TYR A 243 -9.00 10.40 -0.53
CA TYR A 243 -8.94 11.18 -1.77
C TYR A 243 -9.07 12.67 -1.47
N GLU A 244 -8.16 13.46 -2.03
CA GLU A 244 -8.15 14.91 -1.90
C GLU A 244 -8.06 15.57 -3.28
N PHE A 245 -8.98 16.49 -3.54
CA PHE A 245 -9.05 17.23 -4.80
C PHE A 245 -8.81 18.71 -4.56
N ILE A 246 -7.73 19.23 -5.14
CA ILE A 246 -7.37 20.65 -5.08
C ILE A 246 -7.82 21.32 -6.39
N PRO A 247 -8.83 22.21 -6.37
CA PRO A 247 -9.29 22.90 -7.57
C PRO A 247 -8.24 23.91 -8.08
N PRO A 248 -8.37 24.33 -9.35
CA PRO A 248 -7.63 25.49 -9.83
C PRO A 248 -8.12 26.76 -9.12
N SER A 249 -7.33 27.84 -9.17
CA SER A 249 -7.56 29.09 -8.42
C SER A 249 -8.89 29.79 -8.70
N TYR A 250 -9.55 29.48 -9.82
CA TYR A 250 -10.83 30.04 -10.25
C TYR A 250 -12.03 29.11 -9.96
N GLY A 251 -11.83 27.97 -9.29
CA GLY A 251 -12.85 26.97 -9.02
C GLY A 251 -12.97 26.58 -7.55
N THR A 252 -14.09 25.95 -7.21
CA THR A 252 -14.26 25.25 -5.93
C THR A 252 -14.76 23.84 -6.22
N VAL A 253 -14.31 22.86 -5.43
CA VAL A 253 -14.75 21.47 -5.56
C VAL A 253 -15.76 21.16 -4.47
N TRP A 254 -16.80 20.43 -4.84
CA TRP A 254 -17.78 19.86 -3.92
C TRP A 254 -17.88 18.37 -4.23
N THR A 255 -17.48 17.53 -3.29
CA THR A 255 -17.60 16.07 -3.42
C THR A 255 -19.03 15.65 -3.07
N ARG A 256 -19.59 14.71 -3.84
CA ARG A 256 -20.77 13.95 -3.45
C ARG A 256 -20.40 12.48 -3.48
N GLU A 257 -20.32 11.87 -2.31
CA GLU A 257 -20.18 10.42 -2.19
C GLU A 257 -21.50 9.77 -2.57
N ALA A 258 -21.47 8.91 -3.59
CA ALA A 258 -22.52 7.94 -3.85
C ALA A 258 -21.95 6.57 -3.48
N LYS A 259 -22.30 6.08 -2.29
CA LYS A 259 -21.96 4.73 -1.88
C LYS A 259 -22.88 3.77 -2.66
N GLU A 260 -22.36 3.06 -3.66
CA GLU A 260 -23.06 1.87 -4.15
C GLU A 260 -23.02 0.83 -3.03
N ILE A 261 -24.21 0.38 -2.61
CA ILE A 261 -24.45 -0.66 -1.59
C ILE A 261 -24.60 -1.98 -2.32
#